data_AF-A0A250LMC7-F1
#
_entry.id   AF-A0A250LMC7-F1
#
_cell.length_a   1.000
_cell.length_b   1.000
_cell.length_c   1.000
_cell.angle_alpha   90.00
_cell.angle_beta   90.00
_cell.angle_gamma   90.00
#
_symmetry.space_group_name_H-M   'P 1'
#
loop_
_entity.id
_entity.type
_entity.pdbx_description
1 polymer ?
#
loop_
_entity_poly.entity_id
_entity_poly.type
_entity_poly.pdbx_seq_one_letter_code
_entity_poly.pdbx_strand_id
1 'polypeptide(L)'
;MNSNIEGKALETDDFVTHRNAWRDALLIALDNGGYTGQDDGPLSWDICIQAFDEAFTLYAPGSIPDGFRSNRKAWRLALTIARDLAKVQGPDVDDKAYWEHEIRAFDRAFASVGISLADGKLPELTELGVEDLRSGDKVDLNSCPFLKESASADFEFAVVESVELETAGCVVVSYEDHAVVGYPVGCKLKVSSETLGSRKLPETSHHAAGTGPLSGQVEAAPDLIATLDKAESFIAGFEGDQLQDGIDDLLLEIRTTKGVLKAQQKQQQSKVEMIRSDGTTFPERVRFNWGFHDGTAEAERAKVRDMESHQDRAYVHGYVRGVLAWKNLGYRPESSDEAWSVYQGHPLVSPVAGEALVTLDINSDPAVIEARVVADYQRMLGKTVLVRVVSGYRGSDSVDIRLHPPAKVRIATTEEASLKHWNDDWCDPYWEVELVEPHRQLVGIRSTWISGSCYHLNGQQTNASDVISVVSNEPSRQPDSPSSCP
;
A
#
# COMPACT_ATOMS: atom_id res chain seq x y z
N MET A 1 -7.16 68.60 0.82
CA MET A 1 -7.99 67.55 1.45
C MET A 1 -7.49 66.23 0.92
N ASN A 2 -6.52 65.63 1.62
CA ASN A 2 -5.96 64.32 1.31
C ASN A 2 -6.74 63.29 2.11
N SER A 3 -7.55 62.47 1.44
CA SER A 3 -8.15 61.29 2.06
C SER A 3 -7.21 60.11 1.85
N ASN A 4 -6.48 59.75 2.90
CA ASN A 4 -5.87 58.45 3.08
C ASN A 4 -6.96 57.38 2.97
N ILE A 5 -6.85 56.51 1.98
CA ILE A 5 -7.51 55.20 1.99
C ILE A 5 -6.43 54.22 2.45
N GLU A 6 -6.41 53.96 3.75
CA GLU A 6 -5.72 52.79 4.32
C GLU A 6 -6.45 51.54 3.82
N GLY A 7 -5.83 50.85 2.86
CA GLY A 7 -6.25 49.52 2.45
C GLY A 7 -6.06 48.55 3.61
N LYS A 8 -7.16 48.02 4.14
CA LYS A 8 -7.16 46.82 4.97
C LYS A 8 -6.66 45.64 4.13
N ALA A 9 -5.36 45.38 4.17
CA ALA A 9 -4.82 44.06 3.86
C ALA A 9 -4.85 43.24 5.14
N LEU A 10 -5.67 42.20 5.16
CA LEU A 10 -5.52 40.98 5.96
C LEU A 10 -6.65 40.02 5.52
N GLU A 11 -6.61 39.63 4.24
CA GLU A 11 -7.02 38.27 3.91
C GLU A 11 -5.96 37.37 4.55
N THR A 12 -6.41 36.52 5.45
CA THR A 12 -5.57 35.52 6.12
C THR A 12 -4.96 34.64 5.06
N ASP A 13 -3.64 34.64 4.99
CA ASP A 13 -2.90 33.76 4.09
C ASP A 13 -3.16 32.31 4.52
N ASP A 14 -4.03 31.61 3.79
CA ASP A 14 -4.38 30.20 4.02
C ASP A 14 -3.08 29.35 4.15
N PHE A 15 -2.03 29.72 3.44
CA PHE A 15 -0.74 29.02 3.47
C PHE A 15 -0.07 29.04 4.84
N VAL A 16 -0.12 30.20 5.52
CA VAL A 16 0.42 30.37 6.88
C VAL A 16 -0.51 29.71 7.91
N THR A 17 -1.82 29.79 7.65
CA THR A 17 -2.86 29.31 8.56
C THR A 17 -2.86 27.78 8.68
N HIS A 18 -2.60 27.06 7.57
CA HIS A 18 -2.66 25.59 7.50
C HIS A 18 -1.28 24.90 7.61
N ARG A 19 -0.20 25.67 7.80
CA ARG A 19 1.19 25.16 7.89
C ARG A 19 1.36 23.98 8.85
N ASN A 20 0.85 24.11 10.07
CA ASN A 20 1.07 23.06 11.08
C ASN A 20 0.34 21.77 10.70
N ALA A 21 -0.89 21.87 10.18
CA ALA A 21 -1.67 20.73 9.72
C ALA A 21 -0.96 19.97 8.59
N TRP A 22 -0.38 20.69 7.62
CA TRP A 22 0.33 20.07 6.51
C TRP A 22 1.65 19.42 6.95
N ARG A 23 2.34 20.02 7.92
CA ARG A 23 3.53 19.42 8.54
C ARG A 23 3.17 18.13 9.29
N ASP A 24 2.08 18.15 10.05
CA ASP A 24 1.61 17.01 10.81
C ASP A 24 1.19 15.85 9.89
N ALA A 25 0.57 16.13 8.74
CA ALA A 25 0.26 15.11 7.74
C ALA A 25 1.50 14.37 7.21
N LEU A 26 2.64 15.06 7.07
CA LEU A 26 3.90 14.43 6.66
C LEU A 26 4.50 13.55 7.73
N LEU A 27 4.42 13.98 8.98
CA LEU A 27 4.88 13.19 10.11
C LEU A 27 4.02 11.93 10.25
N ILE A 28 2.70 12.05 10.07
CA ILE A 28 1.80 10.90 10.00
C ILE A 28 2.20 9.96 8.84
N ALA A 29 2.51 10.48 7.65
CA ALA A 29 2.94 9.66 6.52
C ALA A 29 4.29 8.95 6.79
N LEU A 30 5.25 9.66 7.42
CA LEU A 30 6.56 9.15 7.80
C LEU A 30 6.45 8.02 8.85
N ASP A 31 5.69 8.26 9.92
CA ASP A 31 5.56 7.33 11.05
C ASP A 31 4.83 6.04 10.66
N ASN A 32 3.98 6.08 9.63
CA ASN A 32 3.25 4.91 9.13
C ASN A 32 3.99 4.14 8.03
N GLY A 33 5.26 4.48 7.75
CA GLY A 33 6.08 3.74 6.78
C GLY A 33 5.52 3.75 5.35
N GLY A 34 4.74 4.78 5.01
CA GLY A 34 3.99 4.85 3.77
C GLY A 34 4.90 4.85 2.53
N TYR A 35 4.94 3.70 1.85
CA TYR A 35 5.44 3.46 0.49
C TYR A 35 6.96 3.49 0.25
N THR A 36 7.57 2.30 0.25
CA THR A 36 8.68 1.96 -0.65
C THR A 36 8.09 1.33 -1.92
N GLY A 37 7.76 2.13 -2.93
CA GLY A 37 7.12 1.67 -4.16
C GLY A 37 7.63 2.36 -5.43
N GLN A 38 8.66 1.75 -6.02
CA GLN A 38 9.15 1.75 -7.41
C GLN A 38 9.66 3.01 -8.16
N ASP A 39 10.77 2.73 -8.85
CA ASP A 39 11.53 3.37 -9.94
C ASP A 39 12.17 4.77 -9.81
N ASP A 40 11.74 5.63 -8.90
CA ASP A 40 12.41 6.94 -8.65
C ASP A 40 13.27 6.98 -7.36
N GLY A 41 13.53 5.81 -6.77
CA GLY A 41 14.19 5.70 -5.45
C GLY A 41 13.22 5.98 -4.29
N PRO A 42 13.62 5.72 -3.04
CA PRO A 42 12.75 5.95 -1.90
C PRO A 42 12.40 7.45 -1.82
N LEU A 43 11.10 7.76 -1.87
CA LEU A 43 10.57 9.06 -1.44
C LEU A 43 11.09 9.30 -0.02
N SER A 44 12.14 10.11 0.09
CA SER A 44 12.68 10.47 1.39
C SER A 44 11.73 11.49 2.00
N TRP A 45 10.81 11.01 2.82
CA TRP A 45 9.92 11.86 3.60
C TRP A 45 10.72 12.88 4.44
N ASP A 46 11.95 12.55 4.85
CA ASP A 46 12.90 13.49 5.44
C ASP A 46 13.25 14.66 4.50
N ILE A 47 13.51 14.39 3.21
CA ILE A 47 13.75 15.43 2.20
C ILE A 47 12.48 16.27 1.98
N CYS A 48 11.30 15.65 1.97
CA CYS A 48 10.05 16.39 1.86
C CYS A 48 9.86 17.30 3.09
N ILE A 49 9.95 16.78 4.32
CA ILE A 49 9.81 17.58 5.54
C ILE A 49 10.86 18.69 5.61
N GLN A 50 12.11 18.43 5.19
CA GLN A 50 13.14 19.46 5.11
C GLN A 50 12.76 20.53 4.07
N ALA A 51 12.32 20.14 2.88
CA ALA A 51 11.85 21.08 1.86
C ALA A 51 10.62 21.88 2.33
N PHE A 52 9.75 21.30 3.18
CA PHE A 52 8.66 21.99 3.85
C PHE A 52 9.18 23.07 4.79
N ASP A 53 10.04 22.69 5.73
CA ASP A 53 10.56 23.59 6.77
C ASP A 53 11.41 24.71 6.13
N GLU A 54 12.20 24.40 5.09
CA GLU A 54 12.93 25.40 4.29
C GLU A 54 11.99 26.33 3.53
N ALA A 55 10.93 25.79 2.92
CA ALA A 55 9.99 26.59 2.15
C ALA A 55 9.25 27.62 3.02
N PHE A 56 8.88 27.23 4.24
CA PHE A 56 8.24 28.13 5.20
C PHE A 56 9.21 29.09 5.88
N THR A 57 10.50 28.76 5.98
CA THR A 57 11.52 29.67 6.48
C THR A 57 11.82 30.79 5.47
N LEU A 58 11.71 30.50 4.17
CA LEU A 58 11.95 31.43 3.07
C LEU A 58 10.68 32.09 2.52
N TYR A 59 9.52 31.80 3.10
CA TYR A 59 8.23 32.28 2.60
C TYR A 59 8.12 33.80 2.71
N ALA A 60 8.04 34.47 1.55
CA ALA A 60 7.49 35.81 1.43
C ALA A 60 6.07 35.70 0.87
N PRO A 61 5.09 36.50 1.35
CA PRO A 61 3.75 36.52 0.79
C PRO A 61 3.80 36.69 -0.75
N GLY A 62 3.29 35.70 -1.47
CA GLY A 62 3.31 35.65 -2.94
C GLY A 62 4.46 34.87 -3.59
N SER A 63 5.37 34.26 -2.84
CA SER A 63 6.41 33.37 -3.38
C SER A 63 6.34 31.98 -2.74
N ILE A 64 5.93 30.96 -3.51
CA ILE A 64 6.08 29.56 -3.12
C ILE A 64 7.43 29.06 -3.61
N PRO A 65 8.30 28.54 -2.73
CA PRO A 65 9.59 27.96 -3.10
C PRO A 65 9.46 26.77 -4.07
N ASP A 66 10.38 26.65 -5.03
CA ASP A 66 10.29 25.66 -6.10
C ASP A 66 10.30 24.22 -5.59
N GLY A 67 11.03 23.92 -4.51
CA GLY A 67 11.01 22.62 -3.85
C GLY A 67 9.64 22.26 -3.26
N PHE A 68 8.84 23.24 -2.85
CA PHE A 68 7.46 22.99 -2.41
C PHE A 68 6.53 22.75 -3.61
N ARG A 69 6.76 23.45 -4.73
CA ARG A 69 5.99 23.28 -5.98
C ARG A 69 6.24 21.91 -6.62
N SER A 70 7.50 21.50 -6.73
CA SER A 70 7.88 20.23 -7.36
C SER A 70 7.36 19.02 -6.61
N ASN A 71 7.08 19.15 -5.31
CA ASN A 71 6.58 18.08 -4.46
C ASN A 71 5.05 18.10 -4.23
N ARG A 72 4.28 18.88 -5.02
CA ARG A 72 2.81 18.98 -4.92
C ARG A 72 2.09 17.64 -4.78
N LYS A 73 2.48 16.65 -5.61
CA LYS A 73 1.88 15.31 -5.59
C LYS A 73 2.12 14.61 -4.25
N ALA A 74 3.34 14.67 -3.72
CA ALA A 74 3.70 14.08 -2.43
C ALA A 74 2.96 14.73 -1.25
N TRP A 75 2.77 16.06 -1.27
CA TRP A 75 2.00 16.77 -0.24
C TRP A 75 0.53 16.34 -0.21
N ARG A 76 -0.11 16.29 -1.39
CA ARG A 76 -1.50 15.85 -1.51
C ARG A 76 -1.67 14.41 -1.02
N LEU A 77 -0.72 13.55 -1.36
CA LEU A 77 -0.70 12.15 -0.91
C LEU A 77 -0.61 12.07 0.62
N ALA A 78 0.29 12.81 1.26
CA ALA A 78 0.41 12.84 2.72
C ALA A 78 -0.89 13.29 3.41
N LEU A 79 -1.56 14.32 2.90
CA LEU A 79 -2.86 14.77 3.42
C LEU A 79 -3.97 13.72 3.24
N THR A 80 -3.92 12.95 2.15
CA THR A 80 -4.86 11.86 1.88
C THR A 80 -4.64 10.71 2.86
N ILE A 81 -3.38 10.35 3.13
CA ILE A 81 -3.02 9.35 4.14
C ILE A 81 -3.50 9.80 5.53
N ALA A 82 -3.30 11.06 5.89
CA ALA A 82 -3.77 11.60 7.17
C ALA A 82 -5.30 11.53 7.31
N ARG A 83 -6.04 11.84 6.23
CA ARG A 83 -7.50 11.67 6.17
C ARG A 83 -7.93 10.22 6.38
N ASP A 84 -7.26 9.28 5.71
CA ASP A 84 -7.66 7.87 5.73
C ASP A 84 -7.31 7.18 7.06
N LEU A 85 -6.28 7.68 7.75
CA LEU A 85 -5.88 7.21 9.08
C LEU A 85 -6.60 7.92 10.24
N ALA A 86 -7.32 9.01 9.95
CA ALA A 86 -8.08 9.74 10.97
C ALA A 86 -9.16 8.84 11.57
N LYS A 87 -9.03 8.57 12.88
CA LYS A 87 -10.00 7.79 13.64
C LYS A 87 -10.93 8.76 14.36
N VAL A 88 -12.23 8.55 14.26
CA VAL A 88 -13.21 9.32 15.06
C VAL A 88 -12.95 9.08 16.55
N GLN A 89 -12.39 10.07 17.25
CA GLN A 89 -12.26 10.07 18.71
C GLN A 89 -13.23 11.09 19.33
N GLY A 90 -14.04 10.67 20.30
CA GLY A 90 -14.89 11.60 21.05
C GLY A 90 -14.08 12.46 22.04
N PRO A 91 -14.50 13.70 22.40
CA PRO A 91 -15.87 14.22 22.30
C PRO A 91 -16.14 15.31 21.24
N ASP A 92 -15.20 15.63 20.33
CA ASP A 92 -15.48 16.31 19.04
C ASP A 92 -14.20 16.43 18.19
N VAL A 93 -14.20 15.88 16.98
CA VAL A 93 -14.26 16.50 15.64
C VAL A 93 -14.29 15.32 14.67
N ASP A 94 -15.09 15.40 13.61
CA ASP A 94 -14.96 14.47 12.49
C ASP A 94 -13.58 14.70 11.86
N ASP A 95 -12.55 14.00 12.37
CA ASP A 95 -11.16 14.15 11.93
C ASP A 95 -11.04 13.96 10.42
N LYS A 96 -11.91 13.13 9.83
CA LYS A 96 -11.98 12.95 8.38
C LYS A 96 -12.45 14.23 7.68
N ALA A 97 -13.52 14.86 8.17
CA ALA A 97 -13.98 16.14 7.65
C ALA A 97 -12.95 17.27 7.84
N TYR A 98 -12.18 17.24 8.93
CA TYR A 98 -11.04 18.15 9.13
C TYR A 98 -9.98 17.95 8.04
N TRP A 99 -9.52 16.71 7.81
CA TRP A 99 -8.53 16.47 6.75
C TRP A 99 -9.07 16.73 5.34
N GLU A 100 -10.35 16.49 5.08
CA GLU A 100 -11.00 16.90 3.83
C GLU A 100 -11.07 18.43 3.67
N HIS A 101 -11.22 19.17 4.77
CA HIS A 101 -11.09 20.63 4.76
C HIS A 101 -9.64 21.04 4.42
N GLU A 102 -8.64 20.41 5.04
CA GLU A 102 -7.22 20.68 4.80
C GLU A 102 -6.78 20.36 3.37
N ILE A 103 -7.26 19.26 2.78
CA ILE A 103 -7.02 18.91 1.36
C ILE A 103 -7.60 19.99 0.44
N ARG A 104 -8.81 20.47 0.74
CA ARG A 104 -9.43 21.55 -0.05
C ARG A 104 -8.71 22.88 0.14
N ALA A 105 -8.23 23.18 1.34
CA ALA A 105 -7.41 24.37 1.62
C ALA A 105 -6.08 24.32 0.86
N PHE A 106 -5.43 23.15 0.85
CA PHE A 106 -4.23 22.89 0.05
C PHE A 106 -4.47 23.13 -1.44
N ASP A 107 -5.58 22.60 -2.00
CA ASP A 107 -5.92 22.82 -3.40
C ASP A 107 -6.17 24.29 -3.74
N ARG A 108 -6.92 25.01 -2.88
CA ARG A 108 -7.17 26.45 -3.06
C ARG A 108 -5.87 27.25 -3.02
N ALA A 109 -4.99 26.94 -2.06
CA ALA A 109 -3.71 27.59 -1.93
C ALA A 109 -2.83 27.41 -3.17
N PHE A 110 -2.74 26.20 -3.73
CA PHE A 110 -2.01 25.96 -4.97
C PHE A 110 -2.66 26.61 -6.20
N ALA A 111 -4.00 26.62 -6.27
CA ALA A 111 -4.72 27.30 -7.34
C ALA A 111 -4.47 28.82 -7.31
N SER A 112 -4.42 29.43 -6.11
CA SER A 112 -4.24 30.88 -5.92
C SER A 112 -2.89 31.41 -6.43
N VAL A 113 -1.86 30.56 -6.49
CA VAL A 113 -0.51 30.94 -6.94
C VAL A 113 -0.26 30.66 -8.43
N GLY A 114 -1.33 30.47 -9.21
CA GLY A 114 -1.25 30.25 -10.65
C GLY A 114 -0.82 28.84 -11.04
N ILE A 115 -0.73 27.91 -10.08
CA ILE A 115 -0.61 26.48 -10.34
C ILE A 115 -2.04 25.92 -10.43
N SER A 116 -2.78 26.42 -11.42
CA SER A 116 -4.11 25.90 -11.72
C SER A 116 -3.95 24.48 -12.30
N LEU A 117 -4.75 23.53 -11.83
CA LEU A 117 -5.25 22.50 -12.75
C LEU A 117 -5.93 23.29 -13.87
N ALA A 118 -5.49 23.11 -15.12
CA ALA A 118 -6.10 23.80 -16.25
C ALA A 118 -7.61 23.57 -16.17
N ASP A 119 -8.35 24.65 -15.90
CA ASP A 119 -9.78 24.75 -15.65
C ASP A 119 -10.36 23.71 -14.68
N GLY A 120 -10.81 24.12 -13.50
CA GLY A 120 -11.46 23.24 -12.50
C GLY A 120 -12.76 22.53 -12.93
N LYS A 121 -13.03 22.38 -14.23
CA LYS A 121 -13.88 21.33 -14.79
C LYS A 121 -13.01 20.11 -15.04
N LEU A 122 -13.38 18.98 -14.43
CA LEU A 122 -12.90 17.68 -14.89
C LEU A 122 -13.02 17.63 -16.42
N PRO A 123 -11.97 17.24 -17.15
CA PRO A 123 -12.00 17.20 -18.61
C PRO A 123 -13.21 16.37 -19.04
N GLU A 124 -14.02 16.93 -19.94
CA GLU A 124 -15.21 16.23 -20.42
C GLU A 124 -14.74 14.93 -21.09
N LEU A 125 -15.17 13.79 -20.58
CA LEU A 125 -14.75 12.48 -21.03
C LEU A 125 -15.71 11.98 -22.10
N THR A 126 -15.17 11.56 -23.25
CA THR A 126 -15.92 10.92 -24.32
C THR A 126 -15.53 9.46 -24.42
N GLU A 127 -16.51 8.57 -24.58
CA GLU A 127 -16.22 7.17 -24.87
C GLU A 127 -15.77 7.01 -26.33
N LEU A 128 -14.59 6.42 -26.52
CA LEU A 128 -14.03 6.13 -27.84
C LEU A 128 -13.68 4.64 -27.93
N GLY A 129 -13.92 4.03 -29.09
CA GLY A 129 -13.45 2.67 -29.37
C GLY A 129 -11.92 2.63 -29.40
N VAL A 130 -11.32 1.56 -28.89
CA VAL A 130 -9.86 1.39 -28.88
C VAL A 130 -9.24 1.45 -30.28
N GLU A 131 -9.99 1.00 -31.30
CA GLU A 131 -9.61 1.09 -32.71
C GLU A 131 -9.59 2.53 -33.27
N ASP A 132 -10.27 3.47 -32.61
CA ASP A 132 -10.39 4.87 -33.03
C ASP A 132 -9.39 5.80 -32.31
N LEU A 133 -8.66 5.28 -31.31
CA LEU A 133 -7.62 5.99 -30.59
C LEU A 133 -6.47 6.38 -31.53
N ARG A 134 -5.79 7.48 -31.21
CA ARG A 134 -4.60 7.94 -31.92
C ARG A 134 -3.50 8.36 -30.95
N SER A 135 -2.27 8.38 -31.47
CA SER A 135 -1.13 8.96 -30.77
C SER A 135 -1.44 10.38 -30.28
N GLY A 136 -1.16 10.65 -29.01
CA GLY A 136 -1.46 11.89 -28.29
C GLY A 136 -2.82 11.94 -27.59
N ASP A 137 -3.71 10.97 -27.78
CA ASP A 137 -4.99 10.92 -27.06
C ASP A 137 -4.74 10.61 -25.57
N LYS A 138 -5.42 11.35 -24.68
CA LYS A 138 -5.31 11.17 -23.21
C LYS A 138 -6.43 10.26 -22.72
N VAL A 139 -6.09 9.03 -22.34
CA VAL A 139 -7.01 8.00 -21.87
C VAL A 139 -7.09 7.98 -20.35
N ASP A 140 -8.30 8.02 -19.81
CA ASP A 140 -8.56 7.82 -18.38
C ASP A 140 -8.24 6.36 -18.00
N LEU A 141 -7.18 6.16 -17.21
CA LEU A 141 -6.72 4.84 -16.80
C LEU A 141 -7.76 4.07 -15.96
N ASN A 142 -8.65 4.77 -15.25
CA ASN A 142 -9.74 4.13 -14.53
C ASN A 142 -10.80 3.52 -15.45
N SER A 143 -10.90 3.99 -16.69
CA SER A 143 -11.76 3.37 -17.71
C SER A 143 -11.12 2.12 -18.34
N CYS A 144 -9.81 1.91 -18.15
CA CYS A 144 -9.11 0.76 -18.70
C CYS A 144 -9.33 -0.49 -17.82
N PRO A 145 -9.94 -1.57 -18.33
CA PRO A 145 -10.19 -2.78 -17.54
C PRO A 145 -8.91 -3.48 -17.05
N PHE A 146 -7.78 -3.23 -17.72
CA PHE A 146 -6.49 -3.86 -17.41
C PHE A 146 -5.57 -3.00 -16.56
N LEU A 147 -5.78 -1.67 -16.54
CA LEU A 147 -4.93 -0.71 -15.81
C LEU A 147 -5.67 0.00 -14.66
N LYS A 148 -6.98 -0.19 -14.49
CA LYS A 148 -7.77 0.41 -13.40
C LYS A 148 -7.32 0.05 -11.97
N GLU A 149 -6.51 -1.00 -11.81
CA GLU A 149 -5.94 -1.39 -10.51
C GLU A 149 -4.53 -0.79 -10.30
N SER A 150 -3.99 -0.06 -11.28
CA SER A 150 -2.75 0.70 -11.12
C SER A 150 -2.94 1.79 -10.07
N ALA A 151 -1.93 2.01 -9.23
CA ALA A 151 -1.94 3.09 -8.24
C ALA A 151 -2.06 4.49 -8.88
N SER A 152 -1.72 4.63 -10.16
CA SER A 152 -1.88 5.88 -10.93
C SER A 152 -3.26 6.05 -11.55
N ALA A 153 -4.10 5.00 -11.58
CA ALA A 153 -5.36 5.00 -12.34
C ALA A 153 -6.37 6.06 -11.87
N ASP A 154 -6.36 6.36 -10.56
CA ASP A 154 -7.23 7.36 -9.94
C ASP A 154 -6.82 8.81 -10.22
N PHE A 155 -5.62 9.04 -10.76
CA PHE A 155 -5.00 10.36 -10.76
C PHE A 155 -4.40 10.76 -12.11
N GLU A 156 -4.36 9.86 -13.10
CA GLU A 156 -3.58 10.04 -14.31
C GLU A 156 -4.34 9.66 -15.59
N PHE A 157 -4.15 10.50 -16.61
CA PHE A 157 -4.46 10.16 -17.98
C PHE A 157 -3.21 9.59 -18.63
N ALA A 158 -3.29 8.39 -19.20
CA ALA A 158 -2.23 7.84 -20.01
C ALA A 158 -2.27 8.46 -21.41
N VAL A 159 -1.12 8.94 -21.90
CA VAL A 159 -0.99 9.45 -23.27
C VAL A 159 -0.72 8.28 -24.19
N VAL A 160 -1.60 8.09 -25.19
CA VAL A 160 -1.43 7.06 -26.21
C VAL A 160 -0.19 7.40 -27.04
N GLU A 161 0.80 6.50 -27.08
CA GLU A 161 1.98 6.61 -27.93
C GLU A 161 1.67 6.06 -29.33
N SER A 162 1.11 4.85 -29.40
CA SER A 162 0.75 4.18 -30.66
C SER A 162 -0.47 3.26 -30.51
N VAL A 163 -1.14 2.98 -31.64
CA VAL A 163 -2.30 2.08 -31.73
C VAL A 163 -2.09 1.17 -32.93
N GLU A 164 -2.05 -0.14 -32.71
CA GLU A 164 -1.77 -1.14 -33.73
C GLU A 164 -2.81 -2.26 -33.71
N LEU A 165 -3.36 -2.61 -34.87
CA LEU A 165 -4.24 -3.78 -34.99
C LEU A 165 -3.37 -5.05 -35.09
N GLU A 166 -3.12 -5.70 -33.96
CA GLU A 166 -2.29 -6.91 -33.89
C GLU A 166 -2.99 -8.12 -34.53
N THR A 167 -4.30 -8.27 -34.28
CA THR A 167 -5.13 -9.33 -34.90
C THR A 167 -6.51 -8.78 -35.26
N ALA A 168 -7.32 -9.54 -36.01
CA ALA A 168 -8.69 -9.14 -36.36
C ALA A 168 -9.61 -8.89 -35.15
N GLY A 169 -9.24 -9.36 -33.95
CA GLY A 169 -10.00 -9.17 -32.71
C GLY A 169 -9.24 -8.44 -31.61
N CYS A 170 -8.01 -7.96 -31.84
CA CYS A 170 -7.17 -7.33 -30.83
C CYS A 170 -6.50 -6.06 -31.37
N VAL A 171 -6.67 -4.95 -30.65
CA VAL A 171 -5.98 -3.68 -30.83
C VAL A 171 -5.00 -3.49 -29.69
N VAL A 172 -3.73 -3.30 -30.01
CA VAL A 172 -2.67 -3.02 -29.05
C VAL A 172 -2.48 -1.51 -28.96
N VAL A 173 -2.54 -0.98 -27.73
CA VAL A 173 -2.29 0.44 -27.44
C VAL A 173 -1.05 0.53 -26.57
N SER A 174 -0.04 1.28 -27.03
CA SER A 174 1.12 1.66 -26.23
C SER A 174 0.88 3.04 -25.63
N TYR A 175 1.34 3.24 -24.40
CA TYR A 175 1.24 4.51 -23.68
C TYR A 175 2.65 5.01 -23.30
N GLU A 176 2.91 6.31 -23.39
CA GLU A 176 4.27 6.89 -23.28
C GLU A 176 5.02 6.50 -21.99
N ASP A 177 4.33 6.43 -20.86
CA ASP A 177 4.90 6.10 -19.54
C ASP A 177 4.24 4.88 -18.88
N HIS A 178 3.52 4.06 -19.65
CA HIS A 178 2.85 2.86 -19.11
C HIS A 178 3.05 1.62 -20.00
N ALA A 179 2.43 0.51 -19.58
CA ALA A 179 2.52 -0.76 -20.28
C ALA A 179 1.86 -0.72 -21.66
N VAL A 180 2.29 -1.64 -22.54
CA VAL A 180 1.59 -1.95 -23.80
C VAL A 180 0.42 -2.89 -23.50
N VAL A 181 -0.79 -2.51 -23.89
CA VAL A 181 -2.02 -3.24 -23.54
C VAL A 181 -2.79 -3.67 -24.79
N GLY A 182 -3.12 -4.96 -24.86
CA GLY A 182 -3.99 -5.52 -25.90
C GLY A 182 -5.46 -5.49 -25.48
N TYR A 183 -6.31 -4.86 -26.30
CA TYR A 183 -7.74 -4.72 -26.08
C TYR A 183 -8.54 -5.47 -27.16
N PRO A 184 -9.68 -6.08 -26.81
CA PRO A 184 -10.63 -6.56 -27.81
C PRO A 184 -11.14 -5.40 -28.70
N VAL A 185 -11.26 -5.62 -30.02
CA VAL A 185 -11.88 -4.64 -30.93
C VAL A 185 -13.30 -4.30 -30.44
N GLY A 186 -13.65 -3.02 -30.45
CA GLY A 186 -14.93 -2.50 -29.93
C GLY A 186 -14.94 -2.27 -28.41
N CYS A 187 -13.84 -2.54 -27.71
CA CYS A 187 -13.64 -2.07 -26.33
C CYS A 187 -13.67 -0.54 -26.33
N LYS A 188 -14.36 0.06 -25.36
CA LYS A 188 -14.48 1.51 -25.24
C LYS A 188 -13.69 2.00 -24.04
N LEU A 189 -12.91 3.05 -24.25
CA LEU A 189 -12.18 3.77 -23.20
C LEU A 189 -12.68 5.20 -23.12
N LYS A 190 -12.55 5.82 -21.95
CA LYS A 190 -12.86 7.24 -21.76
C LYS A 190 -11.63 8.07 -22.13
N VAL A 191 -11.81 9.03 -23.04
CA VAL A 191 -10.75 9.89 -23.57
C VAL A 191 -11.07 11.33 -23.22
N SER A 192 -10.06 12.12 -22.85
CA SER A 192 -10.18 13.55 -22.61
C SER A 192 -10.56 14.29 -23.90
N SER A 193 -11.63 15.08 -23.84
CA SER A 193 -12.07 15.98 -24.91
C SER A 193 -10.98 16.97 -25.34
N GLU A 194 -10.04 17.31 -24.46
CA GLU A 194 -8.91 18.20 -24.78
C GLU A 194 -8.06 17.66 -25.93
N THR A 195 -7.88 16.33 -25.98
CA THR A 195 -7.04 15.67 -26.99
C THR A 195 -7.79 15.27 -28.25
N LEU A 196 -9.12 15.25 -28.19
CA LEU A 196 -9.96 14.90 -29.35
C LEU A 196 -9.95 16.00 -30.43
N GLY A 197 -9.62 17.25 -30.07
CA GLY A 197 -9.49 18.38 -31.00
C GLY A 197 -10.72 18.55 -31.91
N SER A 198 -10.54 19.14 -33.09
CA SER A 198 -11.61 19.33 -34.09
C SER A 198 -11.97 18.06 -34.90
N ARG A 199 -11.74 16.85 -34.35
CA ARG A 199 -12.16 15.61 -35.01
C ARG A 199 -13.70 15.56 -35.04
N LYS A 200 -14.28 15.48 -36.24
CA LYS A 200 -15.71 15.15 -36.38
C LYS A 200 -15.88 13.69 -35.99
N LEU A 201 -16.43 13.44 -34.80
CA LEU A 201 -16.86 12.11 -34.39
C LEU A 201 -18.00 11.65 -35.32
N PRO A 202 -18.03 10.37 -35.75
CA PRO A 202 -19.16 9.83 -36.48
C PRO A 202 -20.41 9.83 -35.59
N GLU A 203 -21.47 10.52 -36.01
CA GLU A 203 -22.76 10.54 -35.31
C GLU A 203 -23.34 9.12 -35.25
N THR A 204 -23.59 8.61 -34.05
CA THR A 204 -24.18 7.29 -33.84
C THR A 204 -25.71 7.36 -33.90
N SER A 205 -26.32 6.58 -34.81
CA SER A 205 -27.77 6.48 -34.96
C SER A 205 -28.38 5.54 -33.90
N HIS A 206 -29.26 6.06 -33.04
CA HIS A 206 -30.00 5.26 -32.07
C HIS A 206 -31.16 4.48 -32.74
N HIS A 207 -31.16 3.15 -32.65
CA HIS A 207 -32.33 2.31 -32.92
C HIS A 207 -32.94 1.79 -31.62
N ALA A 208 -34.27 1.91 -31.50
CA ALA A 208 -35.07 1.53 -30.34
C ALA A 208 -35.38 0.03 -30.29
N ALA A 209 -35.42 -0.56 -29.08
CA ALA A 209 -35.85 -1.94 -28.84
C ALA A 209 -37.05 -1.99 -27.89
N GLY A 210 -38.04 -2.82 -28.25
CA GLY A 210 -39.30 -3.01 -27.54
C GLY A 210 -39.26 -4.09 -26.46
N THR A 211 -40.21 -3.99 -25.54
CA THR A 211 -40.38 -4.82 -24.33
C THR A 211 -41.35 -5.98 -24.54
N GLY A 212 -41.02 -7.15 -23.97
CA GLY A 212 -41.94 -8.28 -23.72
C GLY A 212 -41.63 -8.93 -22.35
N PRO A 213 -42.62 -9.54 -21.65
CA PRO A 213 -42.45 -9.95 -20.25
C PRO A 213 -42.09 -11.43 -20.10
N LEU A 214 -41.28 -11.76 -19.09
CA LEU A 214 -40.99 -13.14 -18.67
C LEU A 214 -41.11 -13.30 -17.16
N SER A 215 -41.72 -14.43 -16.77
CA SER A 215 -41.91 -14.93 -15.41
C SER A 215 -41.16 -16.27 -15.30
N GLY A 216 -40.43 -16.48 -14.20
CA GLY A 216 -39.97 -17.82 -13.76
C GLY A 216 -38.50 -17.87 -13.33
N GLN A 217 -38.29 -18.31 -12.09
CA GLN A 217 -37.06 -18.77 -11.42
C GLN A 217 -35.71 -18.26 -11.96
N VAL A 218 -35.10 -17.34 -11.21
CA VAL A 218 -33.82 -16.72 -11.51
C VAL A 218 -32.67 -17.66 -11.10
N GLU A 219 -32.16 -18.45 -12.05
CA GLU A 219 -30.72 -18.74 -12.08
C GLU A 219 -29.98 -17.41 -12.19
N ALA A 220 -28.86 -17.24 -11.48
CA ALA A 220 -28.04 -16.02 -11.52
C ALA A 220 -27.43 -15.85 -12.93
N ALA A 221 -28.23 -15.32 -13.85
CA ALA A 221 -27.84 -15.05 -15.21
C ALA A 221 -26.83 -13.89 -15.21
N PRO A 222 -25.67 -14.02 -15.88
CA PRO A 222 -24.73 -12.91 -16.10
C PRO A 222 -25.44 -11.65 -16.66
N ASP A 223 -26.47 -11.88 -17.47
CA ASP A 223 -27.33 -10.85 -18.05
C ASP A 223 -28.09 -10.03 -16.99
N LEU A 224 -28.44 -10.64 -15.85
CA LEU A 224 -29.10 -9.93 -14.75
C LEU A 224 -28.13 -8.99 -14.03
N ILE A 225 -26.89 -9.41 -13.80
CA ILE A 225 -25.85 -8.55 -13.21
C ILE A 225 -25.56 -7.37 -14.15
N ALA A 226 -25.42 -7.64 -15.46
CA ALA A 226 -25.22 -6.59 -16.45
C ALA A 226 -26.41 -5.62 -16.55
N THR A 227 -27.64 -6.13 -16.39
CA THR A 227 -28.86 -5.30 -16.37
C THR A 227 -28.91 -4.42 -15.12
N LEU A 228 -28.52 -4.95 -13.95
CA LEU A 228 -28.43 -4.19 -12.70
C LEU A 228 -27.32 -3.13 -12.75
N ASP A 229 -26.18 -3.44 -13.37
CA ASP A 229 -25.09 -2.47 -13.61
C ASP A 229 -25.56 -1.29 -14.47
N LYS A 230 -26.35 -1.58 -15.50
CA LYS A 230 -26.95 -0.56 -16.38
C LYS A 230 -27.99 0.29 -15.64
N ALA A 231 -28.81 -0.32 -14.79
CA ALA A 231 -29.79 0.39 -13.97
C ALA A 231 -29.12 1.29 -12.92
N GLU A 232 -28.11 0.79 -12.20
CA GLU A 232 -27.32 1.57 -11.24
C GLU A 232 -26.67 2.79 -11.91
N SER A 233 -26.05 2.58 -13.07
CA SER A 233 -25.39 3.66 -13.82
C SER A 233 -26.38 4.73 -14.33
N PHE A 234 -27.58 4.31 -14.73
CA PHE A 234 -28.65 5.23 -15.15
C PHE A 234 -29.17 6.06 -13.97
N ILE A 235 -29.36 5.43 -12.82
CA ILE A 235 -29.96 6.07 -11.64
C ILE A 235 -28.96 6.99 -10.92
N ALA A 236 -27.67 6.62 -10.86
CA ALA A 236 -26.62 7.45 -10.28
C ALA A 236 -26.47 8.83 -10.97
N GLY A 237 -26.87 8.94 -12.24
CA GLY A 237 -26.89 10.21 -12.98
C GLY A 237 -27.90 11.25 -12.47
N PHE A 238 -28.75 10.89 -11.51
CA PHE A 238 -29.75 11.78 -10.90
C PHE A 238 -29.37 12.25 -9.48
N GLU A 239 -28.14 11.97 -9.00
CA GLU A 239 -27.66 12.47 -7.71
C GLU A 239 -27.62 14.02 -7.72
N GLY A 240 -28.52 14.66 -6.95
CA GLY A 240 -28.60 16.12 -6.77
C GLY A 240 -29.95 16.78 -7.12
N ASP A 241 -31.00 16.04 -7.50
CA ASP A 241 -32.33 16.58 -7.82
C ASP A 241 -33.31 16.54 -6.61
N GLN A 242 -34.24 17.49 -6.50
CA GLN A 242 -35.10 17.72 -5.32
C GLN A 242 -36.20 16.66 -5.08
N LEU A 243 -36.20 15.55 -5.82
CA LEU A 243 -37.15 14.42 -5.67
C LEU A 243 -36.48 13.14 -5.13
N GLN A 244 -35.34 13.29 -4.45
CA GLN A 244 -34.32 12.25 -4.27
C GLN A 244 -34.63 11.08 -3.31
N ASP A 245 -35.58 11.19 -2.38
CA ASP A 245 -35.71 10.18 -1.32
C ASP A 245 -36.06 8.77 -1.85
N GLY A 246 -36.82 8.66 -2.96
CA GLY A 246 -37.20 7.36 -3.54
C GLY A 246 -36.14 6.73 -4.45
N ILE A 247 -35.14 7.51 -4.88
CA ILE A 247 -34.09 7.07 -5.81
C ILE A 247 -32.96 6.39 -5.05
N ASP A 248 -32.62 6.93 -3.88
CA ASP A 248 -31.55 6.41 -3.04
C ASP A 248 -31.91 5.02 -2.46
N ASP A 249 -33.18 4.80 -2.09
CA ASP A 249 -33.70 3.50 -1.67
C ASP A 249 -33.57 2.44 -2.77
N LEU A 250 -33.84 2.83 -4.03
CA LEU A 250 -33.72 1.93 -5.19
C LEU A 250 -32.26 1.59 -5.50
N LEU A 251 -31.35 2.57 -5.39
CA LEU A 251 -29.91 2.35 -5.52
C LEU A 251 -29.38 1.41 -4.44
N LEU A 252 -29.86 1.57 -3.21
CA LEU A 252 -29.49 0.69 -2.09
C LEU A 252 -29.95 -0.75 -2.37
N GLU A 253 -31.19 -0.96 -2.83
CA GLU A 253 -31.73 -2.29 -3.15
C GLU A 253 -30.98 -2.96 -4.32
N ILE A 254 -30.61 -2.21 -5.36
CA ILE A 254 -29.80 -2.69 -6.48
C ILE A 254 -28.41 -3.11 -5.99
N ARG A 255 -27.75 -2.28 -5.18
CA ARG A 255 -26.43 -2.58 -4.61
C ARG A 255 -26.44 -3.82 -3.73
N THR A 256 -27.46 -3.97 -2.88
CA THR A 256 -27.62 -5.16 -2.02
C THR A 256 -27.82 -6.42 -2.86
N THR A 257 -28.75 -6.39 -3.82
CA THR A 257 -29.03 -7.54 -4.70
C THR A 257 -27.81 -7.94 -5.54
N LYS A 258 -27.08 -6.96 -6.07
CA LYS A 258 -25.82 -7.17 -6.82
C LYS A 258 -24.73 -7.79 -5.95
N GLY A 259 -24.62 -7.37 -4.69
CA GLY A 259 -23.70 -7.96 -3.72
C GLY A 259 -23.99 -9.44 -3.47
N VAL A 260 -25.27 -9.79 -3.26
CA VAL A 260 -25.70 -11.19 -3.05
C VAL A 260 -25.41 -12.07 -4.27
N LEU A 261 -25.71 -11.58 -5.48
CA LEU A 261 -25.47 -12.33 -6.72
C LEU A 261 -23.97 -12.56 -6.99
N LYS A 262 -23.12 -11.55 -6.75
CA LYS A 262 -21.66 -11.71 -6.88
C LYS A 262 -21.08 -12.70 -5.85
N ALA A 263 -21.59 -12.69 -4.61
CA ALA A 263 -21.18 -13.65 -3.59
C ALA A 263 -21.55 -15.10 -3.98
N GLN A 264 -22.74 -15.31 -4.53
CA GLN A 264 -23.17 -16.61 -5.06
C GLN A 264 -22.31 -17.08 -6.24
N GLN A 265 -21.98 -16.19 -7.18
CA GLN A 265 -21.09 -16.51 -8.31
C GLN A 265 -19.69 -16.94 -7.84
N LYS A 266 -19.12 -16.23 -6.86
CA LYS A 266 -17.80 -16.53 -6.30
C LYS A 266 -17.77 -17.88 -5.59
N GLN A 267 -18.83 -18.24 -4.86
CA GLN A 267 -18.97 -19.57 -4.25
C GLN A 267 -19.10 -20.70 -5.27
N GLN A 268 -19.70 -20.43 -6.44
CA GLN A 268 -19.79 -21.42 -7.52
C GLN A 268 -18.47 -21.58 -8.27
N GLN A 269 -17.74 -20.49 -8.53
CA GLN A 269 -16.40 -20.56 -9.14
C GLN A 269 -15.39 -21.30 -8.27
N SER A 270 -15.37 -21.04 -6.95
CA SER A 270 -14.49 -21.79 -6.03
C SER A 270 -14.79 -23.29 -5.98
N LYS A 271 -16.04 -23.68 -6.29
CA LYS A 271 -16.45 -25.09 -6.37
C LYS A 271 -16.05 -25.75 -7.68
N VAL A 272 -15.93 -24.99 -8.77
CA VAL A 272 -15.54 -25.47 -10.11
C VAL A 272 -14.03 -25.55 -10.27
N GLU A 273 -13.25 -24.64 -9.68
CA GLU A 273 -11.79 -24.64 -9.82
C GLU A 273 -11.08 -25.85 -9.18
N MET A 274 -11.72 -26.54 -8.23
CA MET A 274 -11.12 -27.67 -7.51
C MET A 274 -11.43 -29.04 -8.10
N ILE A 275 -12.33 -29.09 -9.08
CA ILE A 275 -12.71 -30.31 -9.79
C ILE A 275 -12.30 -30.11 -11.24
N ARG A 276 -11.43 -30.98 -11.75
CA ARG A 276 -11.04 -30.96 -13.17
C ARG A 276 -12.29 -31.10 -14.03
N SER A 277 -12.24 -30.61 -15.27
CA SER A 277 -13.33 -30.78 -16.25
C SER A 277 -13.72 -32.25 -16.50
N ASP A 278 -12.87 -33.20 -16.10
CA ASP A 278 -13.08 -34.65 -16.14
C ASP A 278 -13.71 -35.24 -14.85
N GLY A 279 -14.04 -34.42 -13.85
CA GLY A 279 -14.64 -34.84 -12.59
C GLY A 279 -13.65 -35.34 -11.53
N THR A 280 -12.34 -35.32 -11.79
CA THR A 280 -11.32 -35.76 -10.83
C THR A 280 -10.75 -34.61 -10.01
N THR A 281 -10.34 -34.89 -8.76
CA THR A 281 -9.71 -33.90 -7.88
C THR A 281 -8.21 -33.79 -8.16
N PHE A 282 -7.65 -32.59 -7.99
CA PHE A 282 -6.21 -32.38 -8.12
C PHE A 282 -5.41 -33.19 -7.07
N PRO A 283 -4.15 -33.55 -7.36
CA PRO A 283 -3.29 -34.20 -6.36
C PRO A 283 -3.21 -33.36 -5.07
N GLU A 284 -3.08 -34.04 -3.94
CA GLU A 284 -3.04 -33.40 -2.62
C GLU A 284 -1.95 -32.33 -2.49
N ARG A 285 -0.76 -32.58 -3.06
CA ARG A 285 0.34 -31.62 -3.13
C ARG A 285 -0.06 -30.33 -3.83
N VAL A 286 -0.83 -30.42 -4.91
CA VAL A 286 -1.26 -29.25 -5.70
C VAL A 286 -2.25 -28.43 -4.89
N ARG A 287 -3.26 -29.09 -4.30
CA ARG A 287 -4.28 -28.44 -3.47
C ARG A 287 -3.67 -27.78 -2.23
N PHE A 288 -2.71 -28.45 -1.59
CA PHE A 288 -1.92 -27.86 -0.51
C PHE A 288 -1.11 -26.66 -0.97
N ASN A 289 -0.43 -26.74 -2.12
CA ASN A 289 0.38 -25.64 -2.62
C ASN A 289 -0.47 -24.40 -2.94
N TRP A 290 -1.67 -24.60 -3.53
CA TRP A 290 -2.63 -23.52 -3.72
C TRP A 290 -3.05 -22.89 -2.40
N GLY A 291 -3.44 -23.71 -1.42
CA GLY A 291 -3.74 -23.22 -0.09
C GLY A 291 -2.59 -22.39 0.48
N PHE A 292 -1.36 -22.91 0.42
CA PHE A 292 -0.17 -22.25 0.95
C PHE A 292 0.09 -20.88 0.30
N HIS A 293 0.02 -20.79 -1.02
CA HIS A 293 0.20 -19.52 -1.70
C HIS A 293 -0.95 -18.55 -1.45
N ASP A 294 -2.20 -19.02 -1.36
CA ASP A 294 -3.32 -18.15 -1.00
C ASP A 294 -3.20 -17.63 0.43
N GLY A 295 -2.82 -18.49 1.38
CA GLY A 295 -2.60 -18.12 2.77
C GLY A 295 -1.49 -17.09 2.95
N THR A 296 -0.38 -17.24 2.22
CA THR A 296 0.71 -16.24 2.24
C THR A 296 0.26 -14.90 1.65
N ALA A 297 -0.45 -14.89 0.52
CA ALA A 297 -0.94 -13.66 -0.12
C ALA A 297 -2.01 -12.95 0.71
N GLU A 298 -2.90 -13.69 1.37
CA GLU A 298 -3.93 -13.09 2.22
C GLU A 298 -3.36 -12.57 3.53
N ALA A 299 -2.35 -13.24 4.09
CA ALA A 299 -1.62 -12.73 5.25
C ALA A 299 -0.85 -11.44 4.95
N GLU A 300 -0.20 -11.35 3.77
CA GLU A 300 0.43 -10.13 3.27
C GLU A 300 -0.56 -8.95 3.19
N ARG A 301 -1.81 -9.22 2.78
CA ARG A 301 -2.87 -8.21 2.66
C ARG A 301 -3.65 -7.97 3.96
N ALA A 302 -3.28 -8.60 5.08
CA ALA A 302 -4.04 -8.60 6.32
C ALA A 302 -5.52 -9.02 6.17
N LYS A 303 -5.81 -9.97 5.27
CA LYS A 303 -7.16 -10.47 4.93
C LYS A 303 -7.29 -11.98 5.15
N VAL A 304 -6.70 -12.51 6.21
CA VAL A 304 -6.78 -13.93 6.56
C VAL A 304 -8.23 -14.33 6.84
N ARG A 305 -8.69 -15.42 6.22
CA ARG A 305 -10.06 -15.94 6.33
C ARG A 305 -10.13 -17.13 7.28
N ASP A 306 -11.32 -17.34 7.84
CA ASP A 306 -11.64 -18.57 8.55
C ASP A 306 -11.80 -19.73 7.55
N MET A 307 -11.15 -20.85 7.84
CA MET A 307 -11.07 -22.03 6.98
C MET A 307 -11.81 -23.25 7.56
N GLU A 308 -12.48 -23.13 8.71
CA GLU A 308 -13.15 -24.25 9.38
C GLU A 308 -14.21 -24.93 8.50
N SER A 309 -14.94 -24.18 7.67
CA SER A 309 -15.99 -24.71 6.81
C SER A 309 -15.51 -25.22 5.44
N HIS A 310 -14.21 -25.17 5.16
CA HIS A 310 -13.69 -25.51 3.84
C HIS A 310 -13.57 -27.04 3.66
N GLN A 311 -14.11 -27.56 2.56
CA GLN A 311 -14.26 -29.01 2.36
C GLN A 311 -12.94 -29.72 2.02
N ASP A 312 -11.97 -28.99 1.46
CA ASP A 312 -10.66 -29.55 1.14
C ASP A 312 -9.66 -29.37 2.28
N ARG A 313 -9.35 -30.47 2.97
CA ARG A 313 -8.38 -30.50 4.06
C ARG A 313 -6.96 -30.14 3.62
N ALA A 314 -6.50 -30.63 2.46
CA ALA A 314 -5.13 -30.37 2.00
C ALA A 314 -4.93 -28.89 1.69
N TYR A 315 -5.94 -28.27 1.04
CA TYR A 315 -5.96 -26.83 0.83
C TYR A 315 -5.97 -26.06 2.16
N VAL A 316 -6.84 -26.43 3.12
CA VAL A 316 -6.89 -25.80 4.45
C VAL A 316 -5.54 -25.87 5.15
N HIS A 317 -4.90 -27.04 5.14
CA HIS A 317 -3.58 -27.22 5.75
C HIS A 317 -2.51 -26.38 5.06
N GLY A 318 -2.53 -26.34 3.73
CA GLY A 318 -1.68 -25.43 2.95
C GLY A 318 -1.88 -23.99 3.40
N TYR A 319 -3.13 -23.53 3.41
CA TYR A 319 -3.52 -22.16 3.77
C TYR A 319 -3.02 -21.73 5.14
N VAL A 320 -3.31 -22.53 6.17
CA VAL A 320 -2.84 -22.24 7.53
C VAL A 320 -1.32 -22.19 7.60
N ARG A 321 -0.62 -23.12 6.94
CA ARG A 321 0.85 -23.12 6.88
C ARG A 321 1.40 -21.92 6.12
N GLY A 322 0.72 -21.47 5.07
CA GLY A 322 1.08 -20.28 4.30
C GLY A 322 0.96 -19.00 5.13
N VAL A 323 -0.15 -18.84 5.86
CA VAL A 323 -0.34 -17.72 6.79
C VAL A 323 0.76 -17.70 7.85
N LEU A 324 1.06 -18.86 8.44
CA LEU A 324 2.14 -18.99 9.41
C LEU A 324 3.51 -18.67 8.80
N ALA A 325 3.81 -19.16 7.60
CA ALA A 325 5.08 -18.91 6.93
C ALA A 325 5.29 -17.40 6.67
N TRP A 326 4.25 -16.70 6.18
CA TRP A 326 4.30 -15.23 6.02
C TRP A 326 4.54 -14.53 7.35
N LYS A 327 3.76 -14.84 8.39
CA LYS A 327 3.96 -14.27 9.74
C LYS A 327 5.36 -14.51 10.27
N ASN A 328 5.95 -15.67 9.95
CA ASN A 328 7.24 -16.07 10.46
C ASN A 328 8.43 -15.46 9.75
N LEU A 329 8.28 -15.15 8.46
CA LEU A 329 9.37 -14.69 7.60
C LEU A 329 9.28 -13.20 7.26
N GLY A 330 8.07 -12.62 7.31
CA GLY A 330 7.81 -11.25 6.88
C GLY A 330 7.80 -11.05 5.36
N TYR A 331 7.95 -12.13 4.58
CA TYR A 331 7.88 -12.13 3.12
C TYR A 331 7.32 -13.46 2.59
N ARG A 332 6.99 -13.50 1.29
CA ARG A 332 6.31 -14.63 0.65
C ARG A 332 7.34 -15.69 0.27
N PRO A 333 7.28 -16.90 0.84
CA PRO A 333 8.21 -17.96 0.47
C PRO A 333 8.00 -18.37 -0.99
N GLU A 334 9.10 -18.59 -1.71
CA GLU A 334 9.07 -19.05 -3.10
C GLU A 334 8.55 -20.50 -3.22
N SER A 335 8.66 -21.30 -2.15
CA SER A 335 8.26 -22.71 -2.14
C SER A 335 7.50 -23.08 -0.87
N SER A 336 6.58 -24.06 -1.02
CA SER A 336 5.88 -24.72 0.07
C SER A 336 6.57 -26.01 0.55
N ASP A 337 7.77 -26.37 0.07
CA ASP A 337 8.38 -27.69 0.27
C ASP A 337 8.59 -28.06 1.73
N GLU A 338 9.05 -27.10 2.55
CA GLU A 338 9.23 -27.30 3.98
C GLU A 338 7.88 -27.55 4.67
N ALA A 339 6.90 -26.68 4.41
CA ALA A 339 5.55 -26.81 4.95
C ALA A 339 4.86 -28.12 4.51
N TRP A 340 5.10 -28.53 3.27
CA TRP A 340 4.61 -29.79 2.71
C TRP A 340 5.27 -31.00 3.37
N SER A 341 6.58 -30.96 3.62
CA SER A 341 7.29 -32.05 4.29
C SER A 341 6.74 -32.27 5.71
N VAL A 342 6.45 -31.18 6.43
CA VAL A 342 5.79 -31.23 7.74
C VAL A 342 4.37 -31.81 7.63
N TYR A 343 3.62 -31.43 6.60
CA TYR A 343 2.29 -31.97 6.33
C TYR A 343 2.33 -33.49 6.08
N GLN A 344 3.31 -33.99 5.33
CA GLN A 344 3.46 -35.42 5.06
C GLN A 344 3.96 -36.22 6.27
N GLY A 345 4.78 -35.62 7.14
CA GLY A 345 5.37 -36.28 8.31
C GLY A 345 4.43 -36.47 9.50
N HIS A 346 3.30 -35.75 9.54
CA HIS A 346 2.31 -35.82 10.63
C HIS A 346 0.87 -35.83 10.10
N PRO A 347 0.34 -36.99 9.65
CA PRO A 347 -1.10 -37.14 9.49
C PRO A 347 -1.73 -37.10 10.89
N LEU A 348 -2.35 -35.98 11.27
CA LEU A 348 -3.14 -35.92 12.49
C LEU A 348 -4.28 -36.94 12.42
N VAL A 349 -4.38 -37.76 13.47
CA VAL A 349 -5.52 -38.66 13.72
C VAL A 349 -6.81 -37.85 13.60
N SER A 350 -7.80 -38.40 12.88
CA SER A 350 -9.14 -37.79 12.71
C SER A 350 -9.64 -37.21 14.03
N PRO A 351 -10.06 -35.93 14.09
CA PRO A 351 -10.72 -35.41 15.27
C PRO A 351 -12.08 -36.09 15.37
N VAL A 352 -12.29 -36.80 16.48
CA VAL A 352 -13.63 -37.12 16.96
C VAL A 352 -14.36 -35.78 17.10
N ALA A 353 -15.55 -35.69 16.53
CA ALA A 353 -16.38 -34.49 16.54
C ALA A 353 -16.49 -33.92 17.96
N GLY A 354 -15.90 -32.74 18.20
CA GLY A 354 -16.09 -32.00 19.45
C GLY A 354 -14.89 -31.24 19.99
N GLU A 355 -13.66 -31.49 19.55
CA GLU A 355 -12.51 -30.69 19.97
C GLU A 355 -12.20 -29.63 18.92
N ALA A 356 -12.33 -28.37 19.33
CA ALA A 356 -11.94 -27.19 18.58
C ALA A 356 -10.58 -27.43 17.94
N LEU A 357 -10.44 -27.03 16.67
CA LEU A 357 -9.17 -26.97 15.99
C LEU A 357 -8.25 -26.14 16.88
N VAL A 358 -7.40 -26.79 17.66
CA VAL A 358 -6.35 -26.10 18.41
C VAL A 358 -5.48 -25.49 17.33
N THR A 359 -5.72 -24.22 17.00
CA THR A 359 -4.66 -23.30 16.63
C THR A 359 -3.59 -23.51 17.68
N LEU A 360 -2.65 -24.41 17.38
CA LEU A 360 -1.33 -24.38 17.97
C LEU A 360 -0.86 -22.98 17.64
N ASP A 361 -1.10 -22.06 18.55
CA ASP A 361 -0.60 -20.72 18.50
C ASP A 361 0.88 -20.84 18.83
N ILE A 362 1.63 -21.31 17.83
CA ILE A 362 3.06 -21.62 17.92
C ILE A 362 3.86 -20.36 18.29
N ASN A 363 3.22 -19.19 18.21
CA ASN A 363 3.78 -17.90 18.58
C ASN A 363 3.55 -17.51 20.04
N SER A 364 2.72 -18.22 20.81
CA SER A 364 2.54 -17.98 22.25
C SER A 364 3.38 -18.91 23.13
N ASP A 365 4.22 -19.77 22.56
CA ASP A 365 5.24 -20.51 23.31
C ASP A 365 6.51 -19.66 23.47
N PRO A 366 6.88 -19.23 24.70
CA PRO A 366 8.10 -18.48 24.95
C PRO A 366 9.35 -19.16 24.40
N ALA A 367 9.42 -20.49 24.39
CA ALA A 367 10.60 -21.21 23.90
C ALA A 367 10.79 -21.04 22.39
N VAL A 368 9.68 -20.94 21.63
CA VAL A 368 9.73 -20.69 20.19
C VAL A 368 10.18 -19.26 19.91
N ILE A 369 9.70 -18.28 20.69
CA ILE A 369 10.14 -16.89 20.59
C ILE A 369 11.63 -16.76 20.93
N GLU A 370 12.08 -17.37 22.03
CA GLU A 370 13.50 -17.35 22.40
C GLU A 370 14.40 -17.94 21.31
N ALA A 371 13.99 -19.05 20.69
CA ALA A 371 14.74 -19.67 19.60
C ALA A 371 14.88 -18.71 18.39
N ARG A 372 13.84 -17.93 18.10
CA ARG A 372 13.85 -16.92 17.01
C ARG A 372 14.76 -15.75 17.34
N VAL A 373 14.66 -15.22 18.55
CA VAL A 373 15.53 -14.14 19.02
C VAL A 373 17.00 -14.54 18.91
N VAL A 374 17.33 -15.76 19.33
CA VAL A 374 18.69 -16.30 19.19
C VAL A 374 19.08 -16.44 17.71
N ALA A 375 18.20 -16.94 16.85
CA ALA A 375 18.48 -17.06 15.42
C ALA A 375 18.74 -15.72 14.74
N ASP A 376 17.96 -14.68 15.05
CA ASP A 376 18.14 -13.31 14.58
C ASP A 376 19.49 -12.75 14.99
N TYR A 377 19.80 -12.85 16.28
CA TYR A 377 21.08 -12.41 16.81
C TYR A 377 22.25 -13.12 16.13
N GLN A 378 22.18 -14.45 15.93
CA GLN A 378 23.24 -15.20 15.24
C GLN A 378 23.44 -14.76 13.79
N ARG A 379 22.36 -14.33 13.09
CA ARG A 379 22.47 -13.75 11.75
C ARG A 379 23.16 -12.39 11.73
N MET A 380 23.17 -11.68 12.86
CA MET A 380 23.72 -10.33 12.99
C MET A 380 25.10 -10.30 13.67
N LEU A 381 25.45 -11.35 14.41
CA LEU A 381 26.72 -11.47 15.14
C LEU A 381 27.92 -11.22 14.21
N GLY A 382 28.79 -10.29 14.63
CA GLY A 382 30.00 -9.89 13.89
C GLY A 382 29.76 -8.91 12.74
N LYS A 383 28.51 -8.66 12.34
CA LYS A 383 28.21 -7.66 11.30
C LYS A 383 28.41 -6.24 11.82
N THR A 384 28.81 -5.35 10.92
CA THR A 384 28.88 -3.91 11.17
C THR A 384 27.58 -3.26 10.74
N VAL A 385 27.00 -2.44 11.62
CA VAL A 385 25.73 -1.74 11.41
C VAL A 385 25.87 -0.26 11.74
N LEU A 386 25.03 0.57 11.13
CA LEU A 386 24.86 1.97 11.49
C LEU A 386 23.70 2.11 12.47
N VAL A 387 23.94 2.78 13.60
CA VAL A 387 22.94 2.93 14.67
C VAL A 387 22.76 4.37 15.09
N ARG A 388 21.50 4.74 15.36
CA ARG A 388 21.10 6.10 15.82
C ARG A 388 20.98 6.18 17.34
N VAL A 389 20.79 5.07 18.01
CA VAL A 389 20.71 4.99 19.47
C VAL A 389 21.67 3.92 19.94
N VAL A 390 22.40 4.21 21.01
CA VAL A 390 23.19 3.24 21.75
C VAL A 390 22.89 3.45 23.21
N SER A 391 22.64 2.36 23.91
CA SER A 391 22.48 2.32 25.35
C SER A 391 23.80 1.91 26.00
N GLY A 392 24.02 2.34 27.23
CA GLY A 392 25.23 2.00 27.98
C GLY A 392 25.17 2.53 29.40
N TYR A 393 26.24 2.32 30.17
CA TYR A 393 26.34 2.86 31.52
C TYR A 393 27.20 4.11 31.59
N ARG A 394 26.69 5.13 32.29
CA ARG A 394 27.47 6.28 32.77
C ARG A 394 27.55 6.21 34.29
N GLY A 395 28.67 5.73 34.80
CA GLY A 395 28.75 5.37 36.23
C GLY A 395 27.91 4.14 36.52
N SER A 396 26.94 4.25 37.43
CA SER A 396 25.96 3.20 37.77
C SER A 396 24.69 3.22 36.92
N ASP A 397 24.43 4.33 36.23
CA ASP A 397 23.13 4.59 35.62
C ASP A 397 23.15 4.15 34.16
N SER A 398 22.12 3.44 33.73
CA SER A 398 21.88 3.18 32.32
C SER A 398 21.39 4.45 31.64
N VAL A 399 21.89 4.70 30.43
CA VAL A 399 21.53 5.88 29.63
C VAL A 399 21.36 5.47 28.17
N ASP A 400 20.30 5.99 27.54
CA ASP A 400 20.08 5.87 26.09
C ASP A 400 20.58 7.13 25.40
N ILE A 401 21.44 6.96 24.40
CA ILE A 401 22.14 8.07 23.77
C ILE A 401 21.80 8.09 22.28
N ARG A 402 21.09 9.15 21.86
CA ARG A 402 20.85 9.44 20.44
C ARG A 402 22.10 10.05 19.81
N LEU A 403 22.58 9.45 18.73
CA LEU A 403 23.85 9.74 18.09
C LEU A 403 23.67 10.59 16.84
N HIS A 404 24.47 11.66 16.74
CA HIS A 404 24.54 12.53 15.57
C HIS A 404 25.99 12.95 15.26
N PRO A 405 26.59 12.40 14.19
CA PRO A 405 26.01 11.44 13.22
C PRO A 405 25.75 10.04 13.81
N PRO A 406 25.05 9.12 13.10
CA PRO A 406 24.96 7.72 13.51
C PRO A 406 26.33 7.07 13.71
N ALA A 407 26.46 6.17 14.68
CA ALA A 407 27.70 5.44 14.91
C ALA A 407 27.75 4.15 14.10
N LYS A 408 28.95 3.77 13.65
CA LYS A 408 29.23 2.41 13.17
C LYS A 408 29.62 1.54 14.34
N VAL A 409 28.84 0.49 14.54
CA VAL A 409 29.07 -0.50 15.60
C VAL A 409 29.10 -1.90 15.01
N ARG A 410 29.86 -2.79 15.65
CA ARG A 410 29.89 -4.21 15.34
C ARG A 410 29.11 -4.96 16.40
N ILE A 411 28.19 -5.83 15.98
CA ILE A 411 27.45 -6.70 16.90
C ILE A 411 28.43 -7.69 17.52
N ALA A 412 28.54 -7.66 18.84
CA ALA A 412 29.48 -8.44 19.62
C ALA A 412 28.79 -9.63 20.32
N THR A 413 29.60 -10.47 20.96
CA THR A 413 29.08 -11.60 21.73
C THR A 413 28.23 -11.09 22.90
N THR A 414 26.95 -11.45 22.88
CA THR A 414 25.96 -11.10 23.92
C THR A 414 25.64 -12.32 24.76
N GLU A 415 25.51 -12.14 26.08
CA GLU A 415 25.10 -13.20 27.00
C GLU A 415 23.66 -13.65 26.72
N GLU A 416 23.40 -14.95 26.87
CA GLU A 416 22.09 -15.55 26.58
C GLU A 416 20.95 -14.90 27.39
N ALA A 417 21.21 -14.52 28.64
CA ALA A 417 20.22 -13.83 29.49
C ALA A 417 19.80 -12.46 28.94
N SER A 418 20.69 -11.78 28.21
CA SER A 418 20.39 -10.49 27.56
C SER A 418 19.63 -10.67 26.25
N LEU A 419 19.82 -11.81 25.57
CA LEU A 419 19.02 -12.18 24.40
C LEU A 419 17.60 -12.59 24.82
N LYS A 420 17.45 -13.30 25.93
CA LYS A 420 16.16 -13.79 26.43
C LYS A 420 15.56 -12.85 27.47
N HIS A 421 15.67 -11.55 27.23
CA HIS A 421 15.16 -10.54 28.15
C HIS A 421 13.66 -10.36 27.94
N TRP A 422 12.87 -10.93 28.84
CA TRP A 422 11.41 -10.79 28.82
C TRP A 422 10.97 -9.57 29.61
N ASN A 423 10.13 -8.75 28.98
CA ASN A 423 9.45 -7.61 29.57
C ASN A 423 7.94 -7.77 29.32
N ASP A 424 7.22 -8.20 30.35
CA ASP A 424 5.84 -8.66 30.24
C ASP A 424 5.68 -9.76 29.16
N ASP A 425 4.86 -9.52 28.14
CA ASP A 425 4.58 -10.46 27.05
C ASP A 425 5.51 -10.26 25.83
N TRP A 426 6.50 -9.37 25.94
CA TRP A 426 7.52 -9.11 24.92
C TRP A 426 8.87 -9.73 25.30
N CYS A 427 9.53 -10.37 24.34
CA CYS A 427 10.94 -10.69 24.42
C CYS A 427 11.72 -9.58 23.70
N ASP A 428 12.44 -8.76 24.47
CA ASP A 428 13.13 -7.53 24.09
C ASP A 428 14.66 -7.72 24.19
N PRO A 429 15.32 -8.39 23.23
CA PRO A 429 16.74 -8.68 23.33
C PRO A 429 17.60 -7.42 23.31
N TYR A 430 18.67 -7.44 24.12
CA TYR A 430 19.78 -6.50 23.97
C TYR A 430 20.91 -7.18 23.21
N TRP A 431 21.51 -6.46 22.26
CA TRP A 431 22.72 -6.89 21.55
C TRP A 431 23.89 -6.04 22.01
N GLU A 432 24.91 -6.67 22.59
CA GLU A 432 26.17 -6.01 22.91
C GLU A 432 26.84 -5.54 21.62
N VAL A 433 27.42 -4.35 21.65
CA VAL A 433 28.06 -3.75 20.49
C VAL A 433 29.42 -3.15 20.81
N GLU A 434 30.32 -3.25 19.85
CA GLU A 434 31.63 -2.62 19.89
C GLU A 434 31.69 -1.47 18.88
N LEU A 435 32.21 -0.31 19.31
CA LEU A 435 32.44 0.79 18.38
C LEU A 435 33.51 0.42 17.37
N VAL A 436 33.18 0.55 16.08
CA VAL A 436 34.17 0.38 15.00
C VAL A 436 35.05 1.63 14.88
N GLU A 437 34.47 2.79 15.20
CA GLU A 437 35.13 4.10 15.14
C GLU A 437 34.85 4.87 16.44
N PRO A 438 35.80 5.64 16.99
CA PRO A 438 35.55 6.49 18.16
C PRO A 438 34.40 7.48 17.91
N HIS A 439 33.43 7.52 18.82
CA HIS A 439 32.28 8.42 18.71
C HIS A 439 32.24 9.41 19.87
N ARG A 440 32.30 10.72 19.57
CA ARG A 440 32.41 11.79 20.57
C ARG A 440 31.32 11.79 21.65
N GLN A 441 30.09 11.38 21.31
CA GLN A 441 28.97 11.35 22.26
C GLN A 441 28.98 10.12 23.19
N LEU A 442 29.83 9.12 22.88
CA LEU A 442 29.95 7.88 23.66
C LEU A 442 31.20 7.89 24.55
N VAL A 443 31.90 9.02 24.66
CA VAL A 443 33.07 9.15 25.55
C VAL A 443 32.64 8.93 27.00
N GLY A 444 33.29 7.97 27.66
CA GLY A 444 33.02 7.61 29.06
C GLY A 444 31.81 6.70 29.27
N ILE A 445 31.18 6.21 28.19
CA ILE A 445 30.13 5.18 28.25
C ILE A 445 30.81 3.80 28.24
N ARG A 446 30.35 2.91 29.12
CA ARG A 446 30.85 1.53 29.24
C ARG A 446 29.73 0.53 28.96
N SER A 447 30.10 -0.68 28.51
CA SER A 447 29.17 -1.79 28.19
C SER A 447 28.06 -1.30 27.27
N THR A 448 28.35 -1.10 25.99
CA THR A 448 27.40 -0.52 25.04
C THR A 448 26.55 -1.60 24.39
N TRP A 449 25.23 -1.40 24.33
CA TRP A 449 24.29 -2.30 23.65
C TRP A 449 23.27 -1.51 22.80
N ILE A 450 22.55 -2.23 21.96
CA ILE A 450 21.39 -1.75 21.19
C ILE A 450 20.23 -2.73 21.37
N SER A 451 19.00 -2.30 21.05
CA SER A 451 17.85 -3.20 21.00
C SER A 451 17.86 -4.06 19.73
N GLY A 452 17.69 -5.37 19.91
CA GLY A 452 17.46 -6.31 18.81
C GLY A 452 16.01 -6.32 18.33
N SER A 453 15.65 -7.26 17.46
CA SER A 453 14.25 -7.48 17.07
C SER A 453 13.44 -7.99 18.27
N CYS A 454 12.32 -7.35 18.59
CA CYS A 454 11.45 -7.78 19.68
C CYS A 454 10.28 -8.62 19.19
N TYR A 455 9.81 -9.53 20.04
CA TYR A 455 8.77 -10.49 19.70
C TYR A 455 7.75 -10.61 20.83
N HIS A 456 6.47 -10.50 20.50
CA HIS A 456 5.37 -10.66 21.44
C HIS A 456 4.76 -12.07 21.35
N LEU A 457 4.20 -12.57 22.46
CA LEU A 457 3.50 -13.86 22.53
C LEU A 457 2.25 -13.98 21.62
N ASN A 458 1.79 -12.90 21.00
CA ASN A 458 0.68 -12.92 20.04
C ASN A 458 1.17 -13.00 18.58
N GLY A 459 2.48 -13.13 18.38
CA GLY A 459 3.13 -13.13 17.07
C GLY A 459 3.42 -11.75 16.48
N GLN A 460 3.18 -10.65 17.20
CA GLN A 460 3.69 -9.34 16.79
C GLN A 460 5.22 -9.31 16.89
N GLN A 461 5.84 -8.57 15.97
CA GLN A 461 7.28 -8.38 15.92
C GLN A 461 7.58 -6.90 15.66
N THR A 462 8.62 -6.39 16.31
CA THR A 462 9.24 -5.12 15.95
C THR A 462 10.68 -5.40 15.49
N ASN A 463 11.09 -4.72 14.41
CA ASN A 463 12.47 -4.83 13.94
C ASN A 463 13.41 -4.16 14.95
N ALA A 464 14.71 -4.49 14.89
CA ALA A 464 15.76 -3.84 15.66
C ALA A 464 15.79 -2.32 15.39
N SER A 465 15.04 -1.58 16.20
CA SER A 465 14.67 -0.18 15.93
C SER A 465 15.85 0.79 15.88
N ASP A 466 16.98 0.39 16.47
CA ASP A 466 18.19 1.19 16.50
C ASP A 466 19.08 1.01 15.26
N VAL A 467 18.85 -0.06 14.48
CA VAL A 467 19.64 -0.40 13.29
C VAL A 467 19.09 0.29 12.06
N ILE A 468 19.86 1.24 11.51
CA ILE A 468 19.51 1.98 10.30
C ILE A 468 19.81 1.14 9.06
N SER A 469 21.00 0.54 9.02
CA SER A 469 21.45 -0.27 7.89
C SER A 469 22.62 -1.18 8.27
N VAL A 470 22.75 -2.27 7.53
CA VAL A 470 23.94 -3.13 7.57
C VAL A 470 24.98 -2.55 6.63
N VAL A 471 26.19 -2.31 7.16
CA VAL A 471 27.31 -1.81 6.34
C VAL A 471 27.94 -3.00 5.64
N SER A 472 27.85 -3.03 4.32
CA SER A 472 28.56 -4.00 3.49
C SER A 472 30.06 -3.81 3.69
N ASN A 473 30.71 -4.73 4.38
CA ASN A 473 32.17 -4.79 4.44
C ASN A 473 32.70 -5.31 3.10
N GLU A 474 32.57 -4.53 2.03
CA GLU A 474 33.41 -4.77 0.87
C GLU A 474 34.84 -4.41 1.27
N PRO A 475 35.81 -5.34 1.19
CA PRO A 475 37.20 -5.01 1.43
C PRO A 475 37.58 -3.93 0.42
N SER A 476 37.90 -2.73 0.90
CA SER A 476 38.37 -1.65 0.05
C SER A 476 39.57 -2.17 -0.74
N ARG A 477 39.39 -2.41 -2.05
CA ARG A 477 40.53 -2.63 -2.94
C ARG A 477 41.33 -1.35 -2.90
N GLN A 478 42.41 -1.34 -2.10
CA GLN A 478 43.41 -0.29 -2.23
C GLN A 478 43.90 -0.34 -3.67
N PRO A 479 43.87 0.77 -4.42
CA PRO A 479 44.51 0.81 -5.72
C PRO A 479 45.99 0.54 -5.50
N ASP A 480 46.49 -0.54 -6.10
CA ASP A 480 47.92 -0.87 -6.12
C ASP A 480 48.68 0.38 -6.55
N SER A 481 49.46 0.92 -5.63
CA SER A 481 50.32 2.06 -5.92
C SER A 481 51.33 1.60 -6.99
N PRO A 482 51.48 2.32 -8.12
CA PRO A 482 52.44 1.91 -9.14
C PRO A 482 53.83 1.93 -8.54
N SER A 483 54.42 0.74 -8.41
CA SER A 483 55.80 0.52 -8.03
C SER A 483 56.72 1.19 -9.05
N SER A 484 57.16 2.41 -8.74
CA SER A 484 58.31 3.02 -9.40
C SER A 484 59.57 2.25 -8.98
N CYS A 485 60.03 1.37 -9.86
CA CYS A 485 61.39 0.85 -9.83
C CYS A 485 62.34 1.75 -10.64
N PRO A 486 63.61 1.87 -10.23
CA PRO A 486 64.61 2.81 -10.75
C PRO A 486 65.11 2.53 -12.16
#